data_AF-C7GFS5-F1
#
_entry.id   AF-C7GFS5-F1
#
_cell.length_a   1.000
_cell.length_b   1.000
_cell.length_c   1.000
_cell.angle_alpha   90.00
_cell.angle_beta   90.00
_cell.angle_gamma   90.00
#
_symmetry.space_group_name_H-M   'P 1'
#
loop_
_entity.id
_entity.type
_entity.pdbx_description
1 polymer ?
#
loop_
_entity_poly.entity_id
_entity_poly.type
_entity_poly.pdbx_seq_one_letter_code
_entity_poly.pdbx_strand_id
1 'polypeptide(L)'
;HPRELFKSSILSNAASMMLIHCHPSGNIFPSKADTMMTDRMNKLCELIGIPLLDHIIVGGDNRAFFSFKEKGMIDNPRITLSTDYRNLDIKSPLVAEQGKAR
;
A
#
# COMPACT_ATOMS: atom_id res chain seq x y z
N HIS A 1 7.54 0.10 -8.50
CA HIS A 1 6.22 -0.18 -9.12
C HIS A 1 5.65 -1.45 -8.50
N PRO A 2 4.36 -1.51 -8.12
CA PRO A 2 3.79 -2.65 -7.37
C PRO A 2 4.03 -4.03 -8.01
N ARG A 3 3.91 -4.13 -9.35
CA ARG A 3 4.18 -5.38 -10.09
C ARG A 3 5.54 -6.01 -9.76
N GLU A 4 6.61 -5.21 -9.70
CA GLU A 4 7.95 -5.74 -9.43
C GLU A 4 8.11 -6.14 -7.96
N LEU A 5 7.46 -5.42 -7.04
CA LEU A 5 7.44 -5.77 -5.62
C LEU A 5 6.76 -7.13 -5.43
N PHE A 6 5.57 -7.32 -5.99
CA PHE A 6 4.84 -8.59 -5.88
C PHE A 6 5.54 -9.74 -6.60
N LYS A 7 6.20 -9.49 -7.73
CA LYS A 7 7.00 -10.52 -8.39
C LYS A 7 8.04 -11.10 -7.43
N SER A 8 8.80 -10.24 -6.74
CA SER A 8 9.78 -10.70 -5.75
C SER A 8 9.11 -11.42 -4.60
N SER A 9 8.06 -10.85 -4.02
CA SER A 9 7.37 -11.43 -2.86
C SER A 9 6.76 -12.80 -3.16
N ILE A 10 6.14 -12.97 -4.33
CA ILE A 10 5.56 -14.24 -4.77
C ILE A 10 6.66 -15.29 -4.98
N LEU A 11 7.74 -14.94 -5.70
CA LEU A 11 8.85 -15.86 -5.97
C LEU A 11 9.59 -16.28 -4.68
N SER A 12 9.56 -15.44 -3.65
CA SER A 12 10.12 -15.75 -2.33
C SER A 12 9.17 -16.48 -1.39
N ASN A 13 7.95 -16.83 -1.82
CA ASN A 13 6.89 -17.38 -0.95
C ASN A 13 6.67 -16.52 0.31
N ALA A 14 6.68 -15.19 0.16
CA ALA A 14 6.57 -14.27 1.28
C ALA A 14 5.21 -14.43 1.98
N ALA A 15 5.24 -14.65 3.30
CA ALA A 15 4.03 -14.70 4.11
C ALA A 15 3.37 -13.32 4.28
N SER A 16 4.14 -12.24 4.16
CA SER A 16 3.69 -10.85 4.29
C SER A 16 4.75 -9.88 3.76
N MET A 17 4.41 -8.59 3.68
CA MET A 17 5.30 -7.52 3.22
C MET A 17 5.33 -6.35 4.20
N MET A 18 6.42 -5.60 4.21
CA MET A 18 6.55 -4.31 4.89
C MET A 18 7.24 -3.33 3.94
N LEU A 19 6.77 -2.09 3.92
CA LEU A 19 7.39 -1.00 3.16
C LEU A 19 8.21 -0.13 4.11
N ILE A 20 9.41 0.25 3.69
CA ILE A 20 10.27 1.14 4.46
C ILE A 20 10.95 2.11 3.49
N HIS A 21 10.95 3.39 3.82
CA HIS A 21 11.81 4.37 3.16
C HIS A 21 12.27 5.46 4.12
N CYS A 22 13.31 6.18 3.71
CA CYS A 22 13.90 7.24 4.51
C CYS A 22 13.52 8.62 3.95
N HIS A 23 13.25 9.57 4.84
CA HIS A 23 13.17 11.00 4.53
C HIS A 23 14.46 11.68 5.01
N PRO A 24 15.42 11.99 4.13
CA PRO A 24 16.69 12.62 4.52
C PRO A 24 16.51 13.97 5.22
N SER A 25 15.38 14.64 5.00
CA SER A 25 15.02 15.90 5.67
C SER A 25 14.75 15.76 7.17
N GLY A 26 14.58 14.54 7.68
CA GLY A 26 14.17 14.29 9.06
C GLY A 26 12.67 14.42 9.31
N ASN A 27 11.90 14.98 8.37
CA ASN A 27 10.44 15.03 8.50
C ASN A 27 9.84 13.64 8.27
N ILE A 28 9.25 13.05 9.29
CA ILE A 28 8.64 11.71 9.23
C ILE A 28 7.20 11.70 8.74
N PHE A 29 6.55 12.86 8.57
CA PHE A 29 5.17 12.88 8.10
C PHE A 29 5.06 12.44 6.64
N PRO A 30 4.09 11.56 6.32
CA PRO A 30 3.94 11.03 4.96
C PRO A 30 3.56 12.13 3.97
N SER A 31 4.22 12.12 2.82
CA SER A 31 3.83 12.93 1.68
C SER A 31 2.54 12.38 1.03
N LYS A 32 1.96 13.15 0.11
CA LYS A 32 0.83 12.66 -0.71
C LYS A 32 1.19 11.39 -1.48
N ALA A 33 2.42 11.29 -1.98
CA ALA A 33 2.89 10.13 -2.71
C ALA A 33 2.99 8.89 -1.81
N ASP A 34 3.48 9.05 -0.58
CA ASP A 34 3.58 7.97 0.41
C ASP A 34 2.20 7.45 0.76
N THR A 35 1.24 8.34 1.02
CA THR A 35 -0.15 7.98 1.33
C THR A 35 -0.81 7.24 0.16
N MET A 36 -0.66 7.74 -1.07
CA MET A 36 -1.20 7.08 -2.27
C MET A 36 -0.57 5.70 -2.49
N MET A 37 0.73 5.57 -2.29
CA MET A 37 1.43 4.30 -2.40
C MET A 37 0.97 3.31 -1.33
N THR A 38 0.81 3.77 -0.09
CA THR A 38 0.32 2.94 1.03
C THR A 38 -1.08 2.40 0.77
N ASP A 39 -2.02 3.26 0.38
CA ASP A 39 -3.40 2.85 0.08
C ASP A 39 -3.44 1.84 -1.08
N ARG A 40 -2.68 2.10 -2.14
CA ARG A 40 -2.57 1.19 -3.28
C ARG A 40 -2.00 -0.17 -2.88
N MET A 41 -0.93 -0.17 -2.08
CA MET A 41 -0.28 -1.41 -1.65
C MET A 41 -1.15 -2.19 -0.68
N ASN A 42 -1.83 -1.53 0.26
CA ASN A 42 -2.72 -2.18 1.21
C ASN A 42 -3.84 -2.96 0.49
N LYS A 43 -4.48 -2.35 -0.51
CA LYS A 43 -5.50 -2.99 -1.35
C LYS A 43 -4.96 -4.16 -2.17
N LEU A 44 -3.78 -4.00 -2.78
CA LEU A 44 -3.18 -5.05 -3.61
C LEU A 44 -2.67 -6.23 -2.79
N CYS A 45 -2.05 -5.97 -1.63
CA CYS A 45 -1.55 -6.97 -0.71
C CYS A 45 -2.67 -7.91 -0.25
N GLU A 46 -3.81 -7.33 0.12
CA GLU A 46 -5.00 -8.10 0.48
C GLU A 46 -5.53 -8.93 -0.70
N LEU A 47 -5.63 -8.33 -1.89
CA LEU A 47 -6.14 -9.03 -3.09
C LEU A 47 -5.25 -10.22 -3.49
N ILE A 48 -3.94 -10.08 -3.32
CA ILE A 48 -2.96 -11.12 -3.66
C ILE A 48 -2.83 -12.16 -2.54
N GLY A 49 -3.27 -11.85 -1.31
CA GLY A 49 -3.10 -12.71 -0.15
C GLY A 49 -1.70 -12.66 0.47
N ILE A 50 -0.98 -11.56 0.27
CA ILE A 50 0.31 -11.27 0.95
C ILE A 50 0.11 -9.99 1.75
N PRO A 51 -0.29 -10.07 3.03
CA PRO A 51 -0.68 -8.91 3.83
C PRO A 51 0.43 -7.87 3.97
N LEU A 52 0.05 -6.59 3.96
CA LEU A 52 0.95 -5.48 4.30
C LEU A 52 0.96 -5.31 5.82
N LEU A 53 2.09 -5.61 6.46
CA LEU A 53 2.23 -5.47 7.91
C LEU A 53 2.28 -4.00 8.33
N ASP A 54 3.10 -3.22 7.63
CA ASP A 54 3.29 -1.80 7.92
C ASP A 54 3.94 -1.06 6.74
N HIS A 55 3.87 0.26 6.78
CA HIS A 55 4.70 1.16 6.03
C HIS A 55 5.41 2.10 7.02
N ILE A 56 6.74 2.06 7.03
CA ILE A 56 7.57 2.82 7.98
C ILE A 56 8.36 3.90 7.24
N ILE A 57 8.23 5.14 7.69
CA ILE A 57 9.02 6.26 7.21
C ILE A 57 10.05 6.60 8.28
N VAL A 58 11.33 6.47 7.95
CA VAL A 58 12.43 6.75 8.89
C VAL A 58 12.98 8.17 8.64
N GLY A 59 13.13 8.96 9.70
CA GLY A 59 13.77 10.27 9.61
C GLY A 59 15.27 10.13 9.36
N GLY A 60 15.86 11.07 8.61
CA GLY A 60 17.28 10.99 8.19
C GLY A 60 18.31 10.90 9.32
N ASP A 61 17.97 11.31 10.54
CA ASP A 61 18.83 11.19 11.74
C ASP A 61 18.58 9.89 12.54
N ASN A 62 17.69 9.02 12.06
CA ASN A 62 17.25 7.77 12.66
C ASN A 62 16.69 7.91 14.10
N ARG A 63 16.32 9.12 14.54
CA ARG A 63 15.78 9.34 15.89
C ARG A 63 14.28 9.14 15.98
N ALA A 64 13.60 9.24 14.84
CA ALA A 64 12.15 9.15 14.76
C ALA A 64 11.73 8.36 13.52
N PHE A 65 10.56 7.75 13.62
CA PHE A 65 9.89 7.11 12.50
C PHE A 65 8.39 7.37 12.56
N PHE A 66 7.72 7.20 11.42
CA PHE A 66 6.27 7.16 11.31
C PHE A 66 5.86 5.75 10.87
N SER A 67 5.07 5.06 11.69
CA SER A 67 4.44 3.79 11.36
C SER A 67 2.97 4.02 11.01
N PHE A 68 2.57 3.64 9.80
CA PHE A 68 1.16 3.70 9.41
C PHE A 68 0.32 2.71 10.25
N LYS A 69 0.88 1.56 10.63
CA LYS A 69 0.20 0.58 11.47
C LYS A 69 -0.04 1.09 12.89
N GLU A 70 0.97 1.70 13.51
CA GLU A 70 0.85 2.28 14.86
C GLU A 70 -0.20 3.39 14.91
N LYS A 71 -0.34 4.14 13.81
CA LYS A 71 -1.38 5.18 13.67
C LYS A 71 -2.76 4.64 13.29
N GLY A 72 -2.94 3.33 13.19
CA GLY A 72 -4.22 2.71 12.81
C GLY A 72 -4.67 3.03 11.39
N MET A 73 -3.70 3.30 10.49
CA MET A 73 -3.96 3.66 9.09
C MET A 73 -3.82 2.46 8.13
N ILE A 74 -3.31 1.34 8.62
CA ILE A 74 -3.25 0.07 7.90
C ILE A 74 -4.13 -0.96 8.60
N ASP A 75 -5.25 -1.23 7.92
CA ASP A 75 -6.16 -2.30 8.22
C ASP A 75 -6.19 -3.21 7.00
N ASN A 76 -6.01 -4.52 7.19
CA ASN A 76 -6.15 -5.51 6.12
C ASN A 76 -7.65 -5.71 5.88
N PRO A 77 -8.24 -5.11 4.84
CA PRO A 77 -9.68 -5.07 4.69
C PRO A 77 -10.16 -6.45 4.21
N ARG A 78 -11.19 -7.06 4.82
CA ARG A 78 -11.73 -8.29 4.24
C ARG A 78 -12.31 -8.02 2.85
N ILE A 79 -11.71 -8.61 1.82
CA ILE A 79 -12.24 -8.50 0.46
C ILE A 79 -13.48 -9.38 0.34
N THR A 80 -14.57 -8.78 -0.13
CA THR A 80 -15.77 -9.51 -0.56
C THR A 80 -15.77 -9.59 -2.07
N LEU A 81 -15.79 -10.81 -2.61
CA LEU A 81 -15.84 -11.05 -4.05
C LEU A 81 -17.29 -11.32 -4.47
N SER A 82 -17.69 -10.83 -5.64
CA SER A 82 -19.01 -11.15 -6.20
C SER A 82 -19.07 -12.63 -6.59
N THR A 83 -20.17 -13.29 -6.23
CA THR A 83 -20.49 -14.66 -6.68
C THR A 83 -21.36 -14.67 -7.93
N ASP A 84 -21.79 -13.50 -8.40
CA ASP A 84 -22.67 -13.33 -9.56
C ASP A 84 -22.00 -12.45 -10.61
N TYR A 85 -21.85 -12.97 -11.82
CA TYR A 85 -21.21 -12.24 -12.93
C TYR A 85 -21.99 -10.97 -13.31
N ARG A 86 -23.29 -10.90 -12.99
CA ARG A 86 -24.15 -9.74 -13.24
C ARG A 86 -23.83 -8.56 -12.30
N ASN A 87 -23.17 -8.84 -11.18
CA ASN A 87 -22.80 -7.85 -10.16
C ASN A 87 -21.31 -7.46 -10.22
N LEU A 88 -20.61 -7.82 -11.29
CA LEU A 88 -19.20 -7.43 -11.46
C LEU A 88 -19.10 -5.92 -11.70
N ASP A 89 -18.54 -5.20 -10.74
CA ASP A 89 -18.18 -3.80 -10.90
C ASP A 89 -16.81 -3.67 -11.58
N ILE A 90 -16.82 -3.71 -12.91
CA ILE A 90 -15.62 -3.57 -13.76
C ILE A 90 -15.34 -2.09 -14.08
N LYS A 91 -16.29 -1.20 -13.80
CA LYS A 91 -16.22 0.21 -14.23
C LYS A 91 -15.57 1.13 -13.20
N SER A 92 -15.27 0.65 -12.00
CA SER A 92 -14.62 1.45 -10.97
C SER A 92 -13.13 1.64 -11.25
N PRO A 93 -12.66 2.84 -11.64
CA PRO A 93 -11.24 3.10 -11.75
C PRO A 93 -10.62 3.09 -10.36
N LEU A 94 -9.85 2.04 -10.06
CA LEU A 94 -9.08 1.97 -8.82
C LEU A 94 -7.96 3.03 -8.85
N VAL A 95 -8.28 4.23 -8.36
CA VAL A 95 -7.38 5.23 -7.73
C VAL A 95 -6.21 5.77 -8.61
N ALA A 96 -6.36 5.84 -9.94
CA ALA A 96 -5.31 6.44 -10.79
C ALA A 96 -5.76 7.60 -11.71
N GLU A 97 -7.06 7.77 -11.99
CA GLU A 97 -7.52 8.76 -12.99
C GLU A 97 -8.42 9.86 -12.41
N GLN A 98 -7.90 10.62 -11.45
CA GLN A 98 -8.35 12.01 -11.28
C GLN A 98 -7.20 12.99 -11.58
N GLY A 99 -6.39 12.66 -12.59
CA GLY A 99 -5.52 13.62 -13.26
C GLY A 99 -6.33 14.36 -14.31
N LYS A 100 -6.50 15.67 -14.14
CA LYS A 100 -7.15 16.59 -15.07
C LYS A 100 -6.89 16.21 -16.53
N ALA A 101 -7.97 16.07 -17.30
CA ALA A 101 -7.91 16.21 -18.75
C ALA A 101 -7.16 17.52 -19.07
N ARG A 102 -6.09 17.41 -19.86
CA ARG A 102 -5.50 18.56 -20.55
C ARG A 102 -6.31 18.84 -21.80
#